data_AF-A0AA42YSQ3-F1
#
_entry.id   AF-A0AA42YSQ3-F1
#
_cell.length_a   1.000
_cell.length_b   1.000
_cell.length_c   1.000
_cell.angle_alpha   90.00
_cell.angle_beta   90.00
_cell.angle_gamma   90.00
#
_symmetry.space_group_name_H-M   'P 1'
#
loop_
_entity.id
_entity.type
_entity.pdbx_description
1 polymer ?
#
loop_
_entity_poly.entity_id
_entity_poly.type
_entity_poly.pdbx_seq_one_letter_code
_entity_poly.pdbx_strand_id
1 'polypeptide(L)' 'MTSWRCSKCGYALEADAPPDQCPSCKEKCEFLDNTCYTPDCEFEGTDKRIK' A
#
# COMPACT_ATOMS: atom_id res chain seq x y z
N MET A 1 6.84 -10.00 1.48
CA MET A 1 5.68 -9.41 2.20
C MET A 1 5.18 -8.30 1.31
N THR A 2 3.88 -8.28 1.03
CA THR A 2 3.27 -7.29 0.14
C THR A 2 2.89 -6.06 0.96
N SER A 3 3.31 -4.90 0.50
CA SER A 3 2.97 -3.61 1.07
C SER A 3 1.70 -3.11 0.39
N TRP A 4 0.68 -2.85 1.20
CA TRP A 4 -0.62 -2.34 0.79
C TRP A 4 -0.76 -0.92 1.29
N ARG A 5 -1.08 0.01 0.40
CA ARG A 5 -1.33 1.41 0.74
C ARG A 5 -2.78 1.78 0.48
N CYS A 6 -3.44 2.27 1.51
CA CYS A 6 -4.80 2.79 1.42
C CYS A 6 -4.82 4.00 0.49
N SER A 7 -5.64 3.94 -0.57
CA SER A 7 -5.82 5.03 -1.52
C SER A 7 -6.53 6.26 -0.93
N LYS A 8 -7.21 6.08 0.20
CA LYS A 8 -8.10 7.09 0.80
C LYS A 8 -7.41 7.93 1.89
N CYS A 9 -6.58 7.30 2.71
CA CYS A 9 -5.86 7.97 3.81
C CYS A 9 -4.34 7.86 3.71
N GLY A 10 -3.79 7.09 2.76
CA GLY A 10 -2.35 6.87 2.63
C GLY A 10 -1.76 5.89 3.64
N TYR A 11 -2.59 5.21 4.45
CA TYR A 11 -2.13 4.21 5.42
C TYR A 11 -1.48 3.02 4.73
N ALA A 12 -0.21 2.75 5.03
CA ALA A 12 0.49 1.57 4.56
C ALA A 12 0.41 0.43 5.60
N LEU A 13 0.15 -0.79 5.15
CA LEU A 13 0.29 -2.01 5.94
C LEU A 13 1.01 -3.09 5.14
N GLU A 14 1.70 -3.99 5.82
CA GLU A 14 2.29 -5.19 5.22
C GLU A 14 1.41 -6.40 5.53
N ALA A 15 0.84 -7.01 4.50
CA ALA A 15 -0.02 -8.18 4.62
C ALA A 15 0.01 -9.00 3.32
N ASP A 16 -0.38 -10.27 3.36
CA ASP A 16 -0.49 -11.08 2.13
C ASP A 16 -1.68 -10.62 1.26
N ALA A 17 -2.76 -10.17 1.92
CA ALA A 17 -3.96 -9.64 1.28
C ALA A 17 -4.46 -8.37 2.00
N PRO A 18 -5.07 -7.41 1.28
CA PRO A 18 -5.58 -6.19 1.88
C PRO A 18 -6.89 -6.45 2.63
N PRO A 19 -7.14 -5.75 3.75
CA PRO A 19 -8.40 -5.87 4.46
C PRO A 19 -9.52 -5.11 3.73
N ASP A 20 -10.76 -5.62 3.84
CA ASP A 20 -11.97 -4.92 3.37
C ASP A 20 -12.15 -3.54 4.00
N GLN A 21 -11.64 -3.36 5.22
CA GLN A 21 -11.80 -2.14 6.00
C GLN A 21 -10.44 -1.68 6.51
N CYS A 22 -10.11 -0.42 6.23
CA CYS A 22 -8.85 0.18 6.64
C CYS A 22 -8.80 0.39 8.16
N PRO A 23 -7.77 -0.07 8.87
CA PRO A 23 -7.70 0.08 10.33
C PRO A 23 -7.49 1.54 10.78
N SER A 24 -6.89 2.37 9.93
CA SER A 24 -6.66 3.79 10.22
C SER A 24 -7.92 4.64 10.05
N CYS A 25 -8.61 4.45 8.94
CA CYS A 25 -9.74 5.26 8.51
C CYS A 25 -11.11 4.62 8.80
N LYS A 26 -11.12 3.32 9.14
CA LYS A 26 -12.30 2.52 9.50
C LYS A 26 -13.41 2.57 8.44
N GLU A 27 -13.06 2.81 7.19
CA GLU A 27 -13.97 2.80 6.05
C GLU A 27 -13.55 1.70 5.08
N LYS A 28 -14.49 1.29 4.21
CA LYS A 28 -14.17 0.45 3.06
C LYS A 28 -13.41 1.28 2.04
N CYS A 29 -12.18 0.89 1.76
CA CYS A 29 -11.32 1.59 0.82
C CYS A 29 -10.42 0.61 0.09
N GLU A 30 -10.06 1.00 -1.12
CA GLU A 30 -9.16 0.22 -1.95
C GLU A 30 -7.71 0.40 -1.46
N PHE A 31 -7.03 -0.73 -1.34
CA PHE A 31 -5.61 -0.78 -1.03
C PHE A 31 -4.86 -1.07 -2.33
N LEU A 32 -3.94 -0.18 -2.68
CA LEU A 32 -3.04 -0.39 -3.80
C LEU A 32 -1.80 -1.11 -3.30
N ASP A 33 -1.40 -2.13 -4.02
CA ASP A 33 -0.10 -2.75 -3.85
C ASP A 33 0.99 -1.73 -4.20
N ASN A 34 1.75 -1.30 -3.19
CA ASN A 34 2.90 -0.43 -3.35
C ASN A 34 4.23 -1.16 -3.17
N THR A 35 4.19 -2.49 -3.25
CA THR A 35 5.38 -3.30 -3.14
C THR A 35 6.27 -3.05 -4.35
N CYS A 36 7.49 -2.62 -4.06
CA CYS A 36 8.53 -2.46 -5.05
C CYS A 36 9.01 -3.85 -5.49
N TYR A 37 8.43 -4.38 -6.58
CA TYR A 37 8.89 -5.62 -7.21
C TYR A 37 9.84 -5.40 -8.40
N THR A 38 10.06 -4.14 -8.78
CA THR A 38 10.97 -3.78 -9.87
C THR A 38 12.32 -3.31 -9.31
N PRO A 39 13.45 -3.83 -9.80
CA PRO A 39 14.79 -3.47 -9.32
C PRO A 39 15.13 -1.97 -9.49
N ASP A 40 14.36 -1.24 -10.29
CA ASP A 40 14.48 0.21 -10.48
C ASP A 40 13.92 1.04 -9.31
N CYS A 41 12.99 0.49 -8.53
CA CYS A 41 12.39 1.19 -7.37
C CYS A 41 13.14 0.93 -6.04
N GLU A 42 14.22 0.13 -6.06
CA GLU A 42 15.05 -0.18 -4.87
C GLU A 42 15.68 1.06 -4.22
N PHE A 43 15.77 2.19 -4.93
CA PHE A 43 16.44 3.38 -4.42
C PHE A 43 15.63 4.16 -3.37
N GLU A 44 14.30 4.05 -3.35
CA GLU A 44 13.44 4.81 -2.41
C GLU A 44 12.42 3.96 -1.64
N GLY A 45 12.34 2.65 -1.91
CA GLY A 45 11.53 1.70 -1.12
C GLY A 45 10.01 1.92 -1.19
N THR A 46 9.54 2.94 -1.91
CA THR A 46 8.11 3.27 -2.09
C THR A 46 7.88 3.79 -3.50
N ASP A 47 6.93 3.19 -4.23
CA ASP A 47 6.60 3.62 -5.58
C ASP A 47 5.91 5.00 -5.58
N LYS A 48 6.60 6.02 -6.11
CA LYS A 48 6.11 7.42 -6.16
C LYS A 48 4.88 7.62 -7.06
N ARG A 49 4.51 6.63 -7.87
CA ARG A 49 3.29 6.66 -8.70
C ARG A 49 2.03 6.45 -7.86
N ILE A 50 2.18 5.85 -6.68
CA ILE A 50 1.11 5.66 -5.70
C ILE A 50 1.18 6.85 -4.74
N LYS A 51 0.74 8.00 -5.24
CA LYS A 51 0.85 9.30 -4.58
C LYS A 51 -0.43 9.65 -3.83
#